data_AF-A0A7C0Y6H1-F1
#
_entry.id   AF-A0A7C0Y6H1-F1
#
_cell.length_a   1.000
_cell.length_b   1.000
_cell.length_c   1.000
_cell.angle_alpha   90.00
_cell.angle_beta   90.00
_cell.angle_gamma   90.00
#
_symmetry.space_group_name_H-M   'P 1'
#
loop_
_entity.id
_entity.type
_entity.pdbx_description
1 polymer ?
#
loop_
_entity_poly.entity_id
_entity_poly.type
_entity_poly.pdbx_seq_one_letter_code
_entity_poly.pdbx_strand_id
1 'polypeptide(L)'
;MEELNIILNEDEKKIIQRKRWTKSSLDEHHKLCRKIFLEQIVPYLEKNPGYKQALLKRILPIVDEGNFYNKITDFLYCLSKKNLIERRKAGSTYELFLNCKIDQIKTFISSSADAWMRKTSTPSPRTRNIHCKFYPDWKERIVDYFGEDTIEILKSNYPNLDLGDIGHSLDFEMNDALKQILEKYWTDECEKELKKYLLKWGFFADETFTRTKYRKILGEKKLGELFNEVNQHAREIEISYCGELKFPLPSYHIPYYYIGSFKFKWGLKPEIVEKKCKYCNKNFIPIWDLSSMTDSIEKNYPQIKSLNEVDFCSQHALGNDLPWSHNHRSQCKITIPKEKMIQFIRELTDLIGFIPPSSFKEDLTYLNYLNKNEFNKAIILLNNMPPYKKSYYSPYGYKEVFGSWLKALIAAGILEKDSQQMIFGTKVLANDGHECLSLGEKTIDDWLYSNMIPHEKEPIYPGGYLRADWKVGKFFIEYWGLKGQEDYDKKILIKREIAKEYGIPLIEIYPKDLPNLETKLKILKT
;
A
#
# COMPACT_ATOMS: atom_id res chain seq x y z
N MET A 1 14.82 -35.28 3.91
CA MET A 1 13.96 -34.84 5.03
C MET A 1 12.55 -35.30 4.69
N GLU A 2 11.93 -36.13 5.53
CA GLU A 2 10.51 -36.48 5.38
C GLU A 2 9.67 -35.21 5.44
N GLU A 3 8.76 -35.00 4.50
CA GLU A 3 7.94 -33.79 4.46
C GLU A 3 6.86 -33.87 5.57
N LEU A 4 6.74 -32.82 6.40
CA LEU A 4 5.71 -32.78 7.44
C LEU A 4 4.33 -32.70 6.78
N ASN A 5 3.52 -33.74 6.96
CA ASN A 5 2.12 -33.77 6.54
C ASN A 5 1.20 -33.61 7.75
N ILE A 6 0.33 -32.60 7.71
CA ILE A 6 -0.65 -32.35 8.77
C ILE A 6 -1.83 -33.31 8.61
N ILE A 7 -2.08 -34.13 9.62
CA ILE A 7 -3.16 -35.12 9.65
C ILE A 7 -4.34 -34.52 10.41
N LEU A 8 -5.53 -34.61 9.81
CA LEU A 8 -6.78 -34.09 10.36
C LEU A 8 -7.87 -35.15 10.28
N ASN A 9 -8.65 -35.29 11.34
CA ASN A 9 -9.85 -36.11 11.32
C ASN A 9 -11.02 -35.39 10.60
N GLU A 10 -12.11 -36.11 10.36
CA GLU A 10 -13.25 -35.59 9.60
C GLU A 10 -13.93 -34.38 10.26
N ASP A 11 -13.95 -34.30 11.60
CA ASP A 11 -14.53 -33.17 12.30
C ASP A 11 -13.61 -31.94 12.27
N GLU A 12 -12.30 -32.14 12.33
CA GLU A 12 -11.30 -31.07 12.17
C GLU A 12 -11.29 -30.49 10.75
N LYS A 13 -11.47 -31.35 9.73
CA LYS A 13 -11.66 -30.91 8.34
C LYS A 13 -12.91 -30.04 8.20
N LYS A 14 -14.02 -30.39 8.86
CA LYS A 14 -15.25 -29.57 8.85
C LYS A 14 -15.02 -28.20 9.47
N ILE A 15 -14.21 -28.08 10.53
CA ILE A 15 -13.88 -26.78 11.15
C ILE A 15 -13.16 -25.86 10.16
N ILE A 16 -12.21 -26.41 9.38
CA ILE A 16 -11.42 -25.66 8.39
C ILE A 16 -12.27 -25.22 7.20
N GLN A 17 -13.25 -26.02 6.78
CA GLN A 17 -14.11 -25.74 5.61
C GLN A 17 -15.24 -24.74 5.88
N ARG A 18 -15.34 -24.16 7.08
CA ARG A 18 -16.40 -23.20 7.42
C ARG A 18 -16.21 -21.86 6.70
N LYS A 19 -17.29 -21.40 6.06
CA LYS A 19 -17.35 -20.12 5.32
C LYS A 19 -17.77 -18.90 6.17
N ARG A 20 -18.25 -19.11 7.40
CA ARG A 20 -18.69 -18.05 8.32
C ARG A 20 -18.22 -18.32 9.75
N TRP A 21 -17.63 -17.30 10.36
CA TRP A 21 -17.06 -17.37 11.71
C TRP A 21 -17.96 -16.67 12.73
N THR A 22 -18.49 -17.44 13.68
CA THR A 22 -19.07 -16.97 14.94
C THR A 22 -18.02 -17.02 16.07
N LYS A 23 -18.27 -16.35 17.20
CA LYS A 23 -17.40 -16.41 18.38
C LYS A 23 -17.11 -17.85 18.85
N SER A 24 -18.11 -18.74 18.79
CA SER A 24 -17.96 -20.16 19.13
C SER A 24 -17.06 -20.90 18.14
N SER A 25 -17.25 -20.68 16.84
CA SER A 25 -16.42 -21.32 15.82
C SER A 25 -14.96 -20.85 15.83
N LEU A 26 -14.71 -19.60 16.26
CA LEU A 26 -13.36 -19.06 16.39
C LEU A 26 -12.58 -19.74 17.52
N ASP A 27 -13.27 -20.08 18.61
CA ASP A 27 -12.69 -20.83 19.75
C ASP A 27 -12.30 -22.27 19.34
N GLU A 28 -13.17 -22.95 18.58
CA GLU A 28 -12.88 -24.28 18.03
C GLU A 28 -11.67 -24.26 17.08
N HIS A 29 -11.54 -23.23 16.25
CA HIS A 29 -10.38 -23.06 15.38
C HIS A 29 -9.10 -22.79 16.17
N HIS A 30 -9.14 -21.98 17.24
CA HIS A 30 -7.97 -21.77 18.10
C HIS A 30 -7.52 -23.06 18.80
N LYS A 31 -8.47 -23.86 19.29
CA LYS A 31 -8.19 -25.18 19.87
C LYS A 31 -7.51 -26.10 18.86
N LEU A 32 -7.98 -26.11 17.61
CA LEU A 32 -7.39 -26.90 16.54
C LEU A 32 -5.97 -26.44 16.17
N CYS A 33 -5.72 -25.13 16.03
CA CYS A 33 -4.37 -24.61 15.79
C CYS A 33 -3.39 -25.04 16.89
N ARG A 34 -3.82 -24.95 18.15
CA ARG A 34 -3.01 -25.36 19.31
C ARG A 34 -2.73 -26.85 19.31
N LYS A 35 -3.73 -27.67 19.00
CA LYS A 35 -3.58 -29.13 18.89
C LYS A 35 -2.55 -29.50 17.83
N ILE A 36 -2.71 -29.01 16.60
CA ILE A 36 -1.77 -29.28 15.50
C ILE A 36 -0.35 -28.84 15.86
N PHE A 37 -0.21 -27.66 16.47
CA PHE A 37 1.09 -27.15 16.85
C PHE A 37 1.80 -28.06 17.87
N LEU A 38 1.11 -28.48 18.92
CA LEU A 38 1.69 -29.29 20.00
C LEU A 38 1.89 -30.76 19.62
N GLU A 39 0.98 -31.33 18.85
CA GLU A 39 0.95 -32.77 18.58
C GLU A 39 1.67 -33.15 17.29
N GLN A 40 1.79 -32.22 16.33
CA GLN A 40 2.35 -32.54 15.01
C GLN A 40 3.59 -31.69 14.69
N ILE A 41 3.51 -30.36 14.87
CA ILE A 41 4.61 -29.47 14.47
C ILE A 41 5.79 -29.56 15.45
N VAL A 42 5.56 -29.40 16.75
CA VAL A 42 6.62 -29.41 17.76
C VAL A 42 7.41 -30.75 17.76
N PRO A 43 6.78 -31.93 17.76
CA PRO A 43 7.50 -33.20 17.67
C PRO A 43 8.29 -33.35 16.36
N TYR A 44 7.78 -32.81 15.26
CA TYR A 44 8.49 -32.83 13.99
C TYR A 44 9.72 -31.92 14.01
N LEU A 45 9.63 -30.72 14.60
CA LEU A 45 10.76 -29.81 14.76
C LEU A 45 11.86 -30.38 15.66
N GLU A 46 11.49 -31.19 16.66
CA GLU A 46 12.47 -31.91 17.52
C GLU A 46 13.31 -32.88 16.68
N LYS A 47 12.67 -33.63 15.78
CA LYS A 47 13.34 -34.59 14.89
C LYS A 47 14.08 -33.94 13.72
N ASN A 48 13.69 -32.71 13.35
CA ASN A 48 14.20 -32.00 12.19
C ASN A 48 14.65 -30.58 12.57
N PRO A 49 15.73 -30.44 13.37
CA PRO A 49 16.28 -29.14 13.72
C PRO A 49 16.73 -28.39 12.46
N GLY A 50 16.43 -27.09 12.39
CA GLY A 50 16.73 -26.26 11.23
C GLY A 50 15.63 -26.24 10.17
N TYR A 51 14.46 -26.84 10.44
CA TYR A 51 13.35 -26.79 9.49
C TYR A 51 12.91 -25.35 9.17
N LYS A 52 12.69 -25.05 7.89
CA LYS A 52 12.40 -23.69 7.42
C LYS A 52 10.96 -23.30 7.72
N GLN A 53 10.75 -22.21 8.46
CA GLN A 53 9.42 -21.67 8.80
C GLN A 53 8.53 -21.40 7.58
N ALA A 54 9.09 -20.99 6.44
CA ALA A 54 8.34 -20.79 5.20
C ALA A 54 7.72 -22.08 4.63
N LEU A 55 8.29 -23.26 4.93
CA LEU A 55 7.74 -24.55 4.48
C LEU A 55 6.48 -24.93 5.26
N LEU A 56 6.38 -24.52 6.54
CA LEU A 56 5.14 -24.69 7.32
C LEU A 56 3.93 -24.05 6.62
N LYS A 57 4.12 -22.94 5.89
CA LYS A 57 3.04 -22.27 5.15
C LYS A 57 2.42 -23.15 4.06
N ARG A 58 3.22 -24.04 3.46
CA ARG A 58 2.80 -24.87 2.32
C ARG A 58 1.97 -26.07 2.75
N ILE A 59 2.21 -26.55 3.97
CA ILE A 59 1.62 -27.78 4.53
C ILE A 59 0.44 -27.50 5.46
N LEU A 60 0.29 -26.26 5.92
CA LEU A 60 -0.82 -25.88 6.80
C LEU A 60 -2.11 -25.63 6.01
N PRO A 61 -3.27 -26.03 6.55
CA PRO A 61 -4.55 -25.80 5.90
C PRO A 61 -4.77 -24.32 5.56
N ILE A 62 -5.15 -24.05 4.31
CA ILE A 62 -5.55 -22.71 3.86
C ILE A 62 -7.03 -22.53 4.20
N VAL A 63 -7.32 -21.56 5.06
CA VAL A 63 -8.67 -21.07 5.33
C VAL A 63 -8.84 -19.70 4.64
N ASP A 64 -10.04 -19.36 4.19
CA ASP A 64 -10.35 -18.14 3.41
C ASP A 64 -9.86 -16.83 4.07
N GLU A 65 -9.61 -16.83 5.38
CA GLU A 65 -9.10 -15.66 6.14
C GLU A 65 -7.59 -15.70 6.44
N GLY A 66 -6.83 -16.70 5.98
CA GLY A 66 -5.37 -16.79 6.23
C GLY A 66 -4.97 -17.02 7.70
N ASN A 67 -5.92 -17.34 8.58
CA ASN A 67 -5.72 -17.34 10.04
C ASN A 67 -4.79 -18.46 10.56
N PHE A 68 -4.71 -19.62 9.91
CA PHE A 68 -4.00 -20.78 10.46
C PHE A 68 -2.48 -20.55 10.54
N TYR A 69 -1.86 -20.14 9.42
CA TYR A 69 -0.42 -19.87 9.37
C TYR A 69 0.00 -18.72 10.30
N ASN A 70 -0.84 -17.69 10.40
CA ASN A 70 -0.58 -16.55 11.28
C ASN A 70 -0.55 -17.00 12.75
N LYS A 71 -1.50 -17.85 13.18
CA LYS A 71 -1.53 -18.39 14.55
C LYS A 71 -0.34 -19.29 14.88
N ILE A 72 0.06 -20.15 13.95
CA ILE A 72 1.28 -20.96 14.13
C ILE A 72 2.52 -20.07 14.23
N THR A 73 2.59 -19.00 13.43
CA THR A 73 3.68 -18.02 13.50
C THR A 73 3.69 -17.28 14.83
N ASP A 74 2.52 -16.94 15.38
CA ASP A 74 2.40 -16.34 16.71
C ASP A 74 2.98 -17.28 17.78
N PHE A 75 2.65 -18.58 17.75
CA PHE A 75 3.25 -19.55 18.68
C PHE A 75 4.77 -19.62 18.58
N LEU A 76 5.32 -19.67 17.36
CA LEU A 76 6.76 -19.70 17.14
C LEU A 76 7.45 -18.43 17.68
N TYR A 77 6.85 -17.26 17.45
CA TYR A 77 7.34 -16.00 17.98
C TYR A 77 7.28 -15.98 19.52
N CYS A 78 6.21 -16.51 20.09
CA CYS A 78 5.98 -16.65 21.53
C CYS A 78 7.06 -17.45 22.23
N LEU A 79 7.32 -18.64 21.70
CA LEU A 79 8.33 -19.55 22.23
C LEU A 79 9.73 -18.98 22.05
N SER A 80 9.98 -18.26 20.96
CA SER A 80 11.25 -17.57 20.74
C SER A 80 11.55 -16.48 21.77
N LYS A 81 10.55 -15.67 22.15
CA LYS A 81 10.70 -14.68 23.23
C LYS A 81 10.98 -15.29 24.60
N LYS A 82 10.66 -16.57 24.80
CA LYS A 82 10.93 -17.32 26.03
C LYS A 82 12.16 -18.23 25.91
N ASN A 83 12.90 -18.12 24.81
CA ASN A 83 14.05 -18.97 24.52
C ASN A 83 13.73 -20.47 24.53
N LEU A 84 12.48 -20.85 24.21
CA LEU A 84 12.04 -22.24 24.06
C LEU A 84 12.25 -22.73 22.62
N ILE A 85 12.26 -21.80 21.65
CA ILE A 85 12.60 -22.07 20.25
C ILE A 85 13.59 -21.01 19.76
N GLU A 86 14.71 -21.41 19.17
CA GLU A 86 15.57 -20.52 18.40
C GLU A 86 15.01 -20.33 16.99
N ARG A 87 14.98 -19.08 16.53
CA ARG A 87 14.63 -18.71 15.15
C ARG A 87 15.84 -18.06 14.50
N ARG A 88 16.65 -18.86 13.79
CA ARG A 88 17.85 -18.36 13.12
C ARG A 88 17.50 -17.84 11.73
N LYS A 89 17.92 -16.63 11.40
CA LYS A 89 17.64 -16.05 10.08
C LYS A 89 18.41 -16.82 8.99
N ALA A 90 17.70 -17.25 7.95
CA ALA A 90 18.25 -17.97 6.79
C ALA A 90 17.60 -17.45 5.51
N GLY A 91 18.28 -16.52 4.83
CA GLY A 91 17.72 -15.79 3.68
C GLY A 91 16.48 -14.97 4.06
N SER A 92 15.37 -15.18 3.36
CA SER A 92 14.06 -14.54 3.61
C SER A 92 13.17 -15.29 4.61
N THR A 93 13.67 -16.35 5.25
CA THR A 93 12.94 -17.16 6.23
C THR A 93 13.76 -17.36 7.51
N TYR A 94 13.19 -18.09 8.47
CA TYR A 94 13.88 -18.57 9.67
C TYR A 94 14.00 -20.10 9.65
N GLU A 95 15.13 -20.60 10.14
CA GLU A 95 15.34 -21.97 10.58
C GLU A 95 14.94 -22.10 12.04
N LEU A 96 14.26 -23.19 12.39
CA LEU A 96 13.66 -23.40 13.69
C LEU A 96 14.41 -24.49 14.46
N PHE A 97 14.79 -24.19 15.71
CA PHE A 97 15.44 -25.15 16.61
C PHE A 97 14.73 -25.15 17.96
N LEU A 98 14.47 -26.33 18.52
CA LEU A 98 13.95 -26.42 19.88
C LEU A 98 15.12 -26.23 20.87
N ASN A 99 14.97 -25.28 21.78
CA ASN A 99 15.95 -25.00 22.84
C ASN A 99 15.56 -25.66 24.18
N CYS A 100 14.50 -26.45 24.18
CA CYS A 100 13.92 -27.06 25.37
C CYS A 100 13.26 -28.41 25.04
N LYS A 101 12.98 -29.20 26.08
CA LYS A 101 12.17 -30.42 25.95
C LYS A 101 10.72 -30.08 25.58
N ILE A 102 10.07 -30.94 24.81
CA ILE A 102 8.67 -30.76 24.36
C ILE A 102 7.71 -30.51 25.54
N ASP A 103 7.90 -31.16 26.69
CA ASP A 103 7.01 -30.99 27.84
C ASP A 103 7.03 -29.57 28.41
N GLN A 104 8.14 -28.85 28.27
CA GLN A 104 8.23 -27.43 28.65
C GLN A 104 7.42 -26.56 27.68
N ILE A 105 7.40 -26.91 26.38
CA ILE A 105 6.57 -26.26 25.37
C ILE A 105 5.08 -26.54 25.64
N LYS A 106 4.72 -27.79 25.92
CA LYS A 106 3.34 -28.18 26.28
C LYS A 106 2.86 -27.43 27.51
N THR A 107 3.68 -27.37 28.56
CA THR A 107 3.37 -26.67 29.82
C THR A 107 3.21 -25.17 29.61
N PHE A 108 4.06 -24.56 28.78
CA PHE A 108 3.98 -23.14 28.46
C PHE A 108 2.73 -22.81 27.64
N ILE A 109 2.43 -23.63 26.62
CA ILE A 109 1.25 -23.42 25.78
C ILE A 109 -0.04 -23.71 26.55
N SER A 110 -0.03 -24.63 27.52
CA SER A 110 -1.20 -24.93 28.34
C SER A 110 -1.50 -23.93 29.44
N SER A 111 -0.47 -23.34 30.06
CA SER A 111 -0.62 -22.37 31.15
C SER A 111 -0.72 -20.92 30.68
N SER A 112 -0.11 -20.58 29.52
CA SER A 112 0.24 -19.19 29.20
C SER A 112 -0.01 -18.74 27.75
N ALA A 113 -0.17 -19.65 26.78
CA ALA A 113 -0.34 -19.24 25.38
C ALA A 113 -1.69 -18.57 25.10
N ASP A 114 -2.77 -18.94 25.78
CA ASP A 114 -4.06 -18.25 25.61
C ASP A 114 -4.04 -16.82 26.19
N ALA A 115 -3.23 -16.57 27.21
CA ALA A 115 -3.03 -15.22 27.76
C ALA A 115 -2.11 -14.37 26.86
N TRP A 116 -1.13 -15.00 26.19
CA TRP A 116 -0.18 -14.33 25.31
C TRP A 116 -0.71 -14.11 23.89
N MET A 117 -1.47 -15.07 23.32
CA MET A 117 -2.17 -14.88 22.03
C MET A 117 -3.23 -13.77 22.10
N ARG A 118 -3.82 -13.55 23.28
CA ARG A 118 -4.64 -12.36 23.58
C ARG A 118 -3.82 -11.07 23.67
N LYS A 119 -2.50 -11.15 23.88
CA LYS A 119 -1.56 -10.01 23.98
C LYS A 119 -0.79 -9.71 22.68
N THR A 120 -0.71 -10.62 21.70
CA THR A 120 0.16 -10.46 20.51
C THR A 120 -0.55 -10.35 19.17
N SER A 121 -1.87 -10.23 19.18
CA SER A 121 -2.60 -9.59 18.07
C SER A 121 -2.31 -8.09 18.06
N THR A 122 -1.04 -7.67 18.05
CA THR A 122 -0.53 -6.46 18.74
C THR A 122 -1.02 -6.37 20.20
N PRO A 123 -0.18 -6.00 21.19
CA PRO A 123 -0.76 -5.45 22.39
C PRO A 123 -1.26 -4.06 21.98
N SER A 124 -2.48 -3.98 21.46
CA SER A 124 -3.31 -2.89 21.93
C SER A 124 -3.44 -3.15 23.43
N PRO A 125 -2.79 -2.38 24.32
CA PRO A 125 -3.00 -2.57 25.75
C PRO A 125 -4.51 -2.55 25.95
N ARG A 126 -5.11 -3.60 26.53
CA ARG A 126 -6.59 -3.80 26.62
C ARG A 126 -7.26 -2.44 26.54
N THR A 127 -7.74 -2.06 25.35
CA THR A 127 -8.06 -0.65 25.13
C THR A 127 -9.15 -0.33 26.12
N ARG A 128 -8.82 0.57 27.05
CA ARG A 128 -9.78 1.00 28.04
C ARG A 128 -10.69 1.97 27.34
N ASN A 129 -11.97 1.84 27.64
CA ASN A 129 -12.93 2.81 27.17
C ASN A 129 -12.90 4.02 28.08
N ILE A 130 -13.13 5.18 27.49
CA ILE A 130 -13.15 6.47 28.16
C ILE A 130 -14.59 6.89 28.42
N HIS A 131 -14.81 7.61 29.51
CA HIS A 131 -16.10 8.22 29.79
C HIS A 131 -16.33 9.42 28.88
N CYS A 132 -17.42 9.40 28.12
CA CYS A 132 -17.74 10.42 27.14
C CYS A 132 -19.13 10.99 27.42
N LYS A 133 -19.24 12.32 27.41
CA LYS A 133 -20.49 13.06 27.48
C LYS A 133 -20.77 13.64 26.10
N PHE A 134 -22.04 13.73 25.72
CA PHE A 134 -22.46 14.37 24.49
C PHE A 134 -23.31 15.60 24.83
N TYR A 135 -23.18 16.65 24.03
CA TYR A 135 -24.06 17.81 24.17
C TYR A 135 -25.47 17.46 23.71
N PRO A 136 -26.54 17.76 24.46
CA PRO A 136 -27.91 17.46 24.02
C PRO A 136 -28.31 18.13 22.70
N ASP A 137 -27.75 19.32 22.43
CA ASP A 137 -27.96 20.18 21.26
C ASP A 137 -26.88 19.98 20.17
N TRP A 138 -26.21 18.82 20.16
CA TRP A 138 -25.07 18.57 19.28
C TRP A 138 -25.42 18.66 17.79
N LYS A 139 -26.66 18.35 17.39
CA LYS A 139 -27.09 18.41 15.99
C LYS A 139 -27.21 19.84 15.53
N GLU A 140 -27.81 20.68 16.35
CA GLU A 140 -27.97 22.12 16.15
C GLU A 140 -26.60 22.78 16.01
N ARG A 141 -25.66 22.48 16.92
CA ARG A 141 -24.27 22.98 16.84
C ARG A 141 -23.58 22.65 15.52
N ILE A 142 -23.75 21.41 15.04
CA ILE A 142 -23.17 20.99 13.76
C ILE A 142 -23.84 21.72 12.60
N VAL A 143 -25.17 21.83 12.60
CA VAL A 143 -25.89 22.58 11.56
C VAL A 143 -25.47 24.05 11.56
N ASP A 144 -25.38 24.68 12.73
CA ASP A 144 -24.93 26.07 12.88
C ASP A 144 -23.50 26.27 12.37
N TYR A 145 -22.62 25.30 12.61
CA TYR A 145 -21.25 25.37 12.12
C TYR A 145 -21.18 25.18 10.60
N PHE A 146 -21.79 24.15 10.05
CA PHE A 146 -21.64 23.83 8.62
C PHE A 146 -22.55 24.68 7.71
N GLY A 147 -23.65 25.20 8.26
CA GLY A 147 -24.73 25.83 7.52
C GLY A 147 -25.70 24.81 6.91
N GLU A 148 -26.98 25.17 6.80
CA GLU A 148 -28.03 24.30 6.25
C GLU A 148 -27.71 23.83 4.83
N ASP A 149 -27.25 24.74 3.96
CA ASP A 149 -26.90 24.43 2.57
C ASP A 149 -25.83 23.31 2.45
N THR A 150 -24.77 23.39 3.27
CA THR A 150 -23.71 22.38 3.30
C THR A 150 -24.26 21.02 3.72
N ILE A 151 -25.13 21.02 4.74
CA ILE A 151 -25.73 19.81 5.28
C ILE A 151 -26.69 19.19 4.26
N GLU A 152 -27.44 20.00 3.52
CA GLU A 152 -28.32 19.54 2.46
C GLU A 152 -27.53 18.89 1.31
N ILE A 153 -26.45 19.52 0.84
CA ILE A 153 -25.58 18.96 -0.21
C ILE A 153 -25.01 17.60 0.22
N LEU A 154 -24.50 17.52 1.46
CA LEU A 154 -23.94 16.30 2.02
C LEU A 154 -24.99 15.20 2.15
N LYS A 155 -26.18 15.49 2.68
CA LYS A 155 -27.27 14.49 2.81
C LYS A 155 -27.86 14.06 1.47
N SER A 156 -27.91 14.96 0.49
CA SER A 156 -28.33 14.63 -0.88
C SER A 156 -27.40 13.59 -1.50
N ASN A 157 -26.09 13.74 -1.31
CA ASN A 157 -25.08 12.78 -1.78
C ASN A 157 -25.01 11.51 -0.88
N TYR A 158 -25.23 11.66 0.42
CA TYR A 158 -25.11 10.60 1.42
C TYR A 158 -26.37 10.56 2.31
N PRO A 159 -27.45 9.90 1.86
CA PRO A 159 -28.72 9.88 2.60
C PRO A 159 -28.64 9.29 4.01
N ASN A 160 -27.64 8.46 4.28
CA ASN A 160 -27.40 7.82 5.58
C ASN A 160 -26.33 8.55 6.42
N LEU A 161 -25.93 9.76 6.04
CA LEU A 161 -24.92 10.53 6.77
C LEU A 161 -25.42 10.84 8.19
N ASP A 162 -24.68 10.38 9.18
CA ASP A 162 -24.84 10.82 10.55
C ASP A 162 -24.10 12.14 10.73
N LEU A 163 -24.75 13.14 11.34
CA LEU A 163 -24.08 14.42 11.62
C LEU A 163 -22.87 14.21 12.55
N GLY A 164 -22.89 13.18 13.41
CA GLY A 164 -21.75 12.82 14.25
C GLY A 164 -20.50 12.47 13.43
N ASP A 165 -20.66 11.90 12.23
CA ASP A 165 -19.53 11.53 11.37
C ASP A 165 -18.72 12.75 10.92
N ILE A 166 -19.37 13.92 10.80
CA ILE A 166 -18.72 15.17 10.35
C ILE A 166 -18.37 16.12 11.49
N GLY A 167 -19.03 16.00 12.64
CA GLY A 167 -18.94 16.95 13.74
C GLY A 167 -18.43 16.39 15.07
N HIS A 168 -18.02 15.12 15.16
CA HIS A 168 -17.55 14.52 16.43
C HIS A 168 -16.37 15.22 17.11
N SER A 169 -15.65 16.10 16.42
CA SER A 169 -14.57 16.94 16.97
C SER A 169 -14.96 18.41 17.18
N LEU A 170 -16.20 18.80 16.84
CA LEU A 170 -16.74 20.12 17.13
C LEU A 170 -16.99 20.25 18.64
N ASP A 171 -16.59 21.39 19.21
CA ASP A 171 -16.67 21.67 20.65
C ASP A 171 -16.06 20.56 21.52
N PHE A 172 -14.97 19.94 21.04
CA PHE A 172 -14.26 18.89 21.76
C PHE A 172 -13.61 19.44 23.04
N GLU A 173 -14.29 19.21 24.16
CA GLU A 173 -13.82 19.55 25.49
C GLU A 173 -13.20 18.33 26.17
N MET A 174 -12.19 18.59 26.99
CA MET A 174 -11.50 17.57 27.77
C MET A 174 -11.13 18.10 29.14
N ASN A 175 -11.05 17.21 30.11
CA ASN A 175 -10.54 17.56 31.43
C ASN A 175 -9.02 17.79 31.44
N ASP A 176 -8.52 18.38 32.53
CA ASP A 176 -7.09 18.71 32.67
C ASP A 176 -6.16 17.51 32.58
N ALA A 177 -6.62 16.34 33.04
CA ALA A 177 -5.86 15.10 32.97
C ALA A 177 -5.52 14.72 31.52
N LEU A 178 -6.51 14.75 30.62
CA LEU A 178 -6.26 14.47 29.21
C LEU A 178 -5.45 15.58 28.54
N LYS A 179 -5.75 16.84 28.87
CA LYS A 179 -5.06 18.00 28.31
C LYS A 179 -3.55 17.93 28.54
N GLN A 180 -3.11 17.65 29.78
CA GLN A 180 -1.69 17.52 30.14
C GLN A 180 -1.00 16.40 29.36
N ILE A 181 -1.69 15.27 29.13
CA ILE A 181 -1.14 14.16 28.34
C ILE A 181 -0.97 14.60 26.88
N LEU A 182 -1.98 15.19 26.27
CA LEU A 182 -1.93 15.54 24.85
C LEU A 182 -0.92 16.66 24.55
N GLU A 183 -0.82 17.68 25.40
CA GLU A 183 0.14 18.79 25.26
C GLU A 183 1.61 18.33 25.30
N LYS A 184 1.91 17.22 25.99
CA LYS A 184 3.25 16.62 25.98
C LYS A 184 3.66 16.08 24.59
N TYR A 185 2.70 15.67 23.77
CA TYR A 185 2.91 15.04 22.46
C TYR A 185 2.43 15.88 21.28
N TRP A 186 1.89 17.07 21.53
CA TRP A 186 1.45 18.03 20.53
C TRP A 186 2.41 19.22 20.51
N THR A 187 3.15 19.38 19.42
CA THR A 187 4.14 20.46 19.25
C THR A 187 3.64 21.51 18.26
N ASP A 188 4.27 22.69 18.25
CA ASP A 188 4.01 23.74 17.25
C ASP A 188 4.21 23.23 15.81
N GLU A 189 5.13 22.29 15.60
CA GLU A 189 5.34 21.63 14.31
C GLU A 189 4.12 20.80 13.89
N CYS A 190 3.54 20.03 14.81
CA CYS A 190 2.33 19.24 14.56
C CYS A 190 1.17 20.14 14.12
N GLU A 191 0.95 21.23 14.84
CA GLU A 191 -0.10 22.21 14.55
C GLU A 191 0.11 22.88 13.18
N LYS A 192 1.33 23.37 12.90
CA LYS A 192 1.66 24.00 11.62
C LYS A 192 1.47 23.05 10.44
N GLU A 193 1.94 21.81 10.56
CA GLU A 193 1.81 20.82 9.49
C GLU A 193 0.36 20.35 9.33
N LEU A 194 -0.44 20.23 10.41
CA LEU A 194 -1.87 19.95 10.31
C LEU A 194 -2.58 21.05 9.52
N LYS A 195 -2.35 22.32 9.88
CA LYS A 195 -2.98 23.47 9.20
C LYS A 195 -2.66 23.49 7.72
N LYS A 196 -1.38 23.33 7.38
CA LYS A 196 -0.92 23.22 5.98
C LYS A 196 -1.56 22.03 5.26
N TYR A 197 -1.69 20.89 5.93
CA TYR A 197 -2.27 19.69 5.36
C TYR A 197 -3.75 19.86 5.04
N LEU A 198 -4.54 20.43 5.96
CA LEU A 198 -5.97 20.67 5.76
C LEU A 198 -6.24 21.75 4.71
N LEU A 199 -5.41 22.79 4.63
CA LEU A 199 -5.51 23.80 3.57
C LEU A 199 -5.24 23.22 2.18
N LYS A 200 -4.38 22.20 2.08
CA LYS A 200 -4.09 21.50 0.82
C LYS A 200 -5.16 20.46 0.49
N TRP A 201 -5.47 19.58 1.43
CA TRP A 201 -6.25 18.36 1.16
C TRP A 201 -7.72 18.46 1.53
N GLY A 202 -8.13 19.52 2.22
CA GLY A 202 -9.51 19.77 2.60
C GLY A 202 -9.82 19.37 4.03
N PHE A 203 -11.01 19.79 4.46
CA PHE A 203 -11.47 19.76 5.85
C PHE A 203 -11.55 18.37 6.49
N PHE A 204 -11.81 17.32 5.70
CA PHE A 204 -12.00 15.95 6.19
C PHE A 204 -10.71 15.10 6.15
N ALA A 205 -9.56 15.69 5.83
CA ALA A 205 -8.31 14.95 5.65
C ALA A 205 -7.52 14.72 6.97
N ASP A 206 -8.04 15.17 8.11
CA ASP A 206 -7.41 15.09 9.44
C ASP A 206 -7.16 13.66 9.92
N GLU A 207 -8.03 12.71 9.60
CA GLU A 207 -7.82 11.30 9.94
C GLU A 207 -6.56 10.75 9.24
N THR A 208 -6.42 11.03 7.94
CA THR A 208 -5.23 10.59 7.18
C THR A 208 -3.98 11.27 7.67
N PHE A 209 -4.04 12.57 7.97
CA PHE A 209 -2.92 13.28 8.61
C PHE A 209 -2.47 12.58 9.89
N THR A 210 -3.42 12.23 10.77
CA THR A 210 -3.16 11.56 12.05
C THR A 210 -2.48 10.20 11.84
N ARG A 211 -2.98 9.41 10.88
CA ARG A 211 -2.47 8.08 10.59
C ARG A 211 -1.07 8.10 9.95
N THR A 212 -0.73 9.14 9.20
CA THR A 212 0.47 9.16 8.34
C THR A 212 1.47 10.24 8.71
N LYS A 213 1.14 11.52 8.57
CA LYS A 213 2.08 12.63 8.78
C LYS A 213 2.37 12.84 10.27
N TYR A 214 1.35 12.85 11.13
CA TYR A 214 1.55 12.99 12.58
C TYR A 214 2.43 11.86 13.14
N ARG A 215 2.17 10.63 12.72
CA ARG A 215 2.99 9.45 13.05
C ARG A 215 4.45 9.60 12.66
N LYS A 216 4.75 10.25 11.53
CA LYS A 216 6.13 10.54 11.08
C LYS A 216 6.79 11.65 11.89
N ILE A 217 6.05 12.72 12.22
CA ILE A 217 6.56 13.84 13.03
C ILE A 217 6.91 13.35 14.43
N LEU A 218 5.99 12.63 15.07
CA LEU A 218 6.16 12.18 16.45
C LEU A 218 7.10 10.97 16.57
N GLY A 219 7.07 10.07 15.58
CA GLY A 219 7.80 8.81 15.56
C GLY A 219 7.11 7.70 16.36
N GLU A 220 7.34 6.44 15.96
CA GLU A 220 6.68 5.24 16.51
C GLU A 220 6.77 5.12 18.04
N LYS A 221 7.94 5.47 18.60
CA LYS A 221 8.20 5.33 20.04
C LYS A 221 7.30 6.26 20.85
N LYS A 222 7.35 7.56 20.56
CA LYS A 222 6.55 8.58 21.26
C LYS A 222 5.06 8.40 21.01
N LEU A 223 4.66 7.97 19.81
CA LEU A 223 3.28 7.62 19.52
C LEU A 223 2.79 6.45 20.40
N GLY A 224 3.63 5.42 20.57
CA GLY A 224 3.36 4.33 21.50
C GLY A 224 3.25 4.78 22.96
N GLU A 225 4.11 5.70 23.39
CA GLU A 225 4.05 6.31 24.72
C GLU A 225 2.74 7.09 24.93
N LEU A 226 2.35 7.94 23.98
CA LEU A 226 1.07 8.66 23.99
C LEU A 226 -0.11 7.70 24.16
N PHE A 227 -0.23 6.68 23.31
CA PHE A 227 -1.32 5.72 23.41
C PHE A 227 -1.32 4.96 24.74
N ASN A 228 -0.15 4.64 25.29
CA ASN A 228 -0.03 3.99 26.58
C ASN A 228 -0.49 4.90 27.73
N GLU A 229 -0.08 6.17 27.73
CA GLU A 229 -0.48 7.15 28.75
C GLU A 229 -1.99 7.38 28.74
N VAL A 230 -2.57 7.67 27.57
CA VAL A 230 -4.04 7.82 27.44
C VAL A 230 -4.76 6.55 27.91
N ASN A 231 -4.24 5.37 27.57
CA ASN A 231 -4.84 4.11 28.00
C ASN A 231 -4.71 3.84 29.51
N GLN A 232 -3.61 4.23 30.15
CA GLN A 232 -3.42 4.08 31.60
C GLN A 232 -4.41 4.96 32.36
N HIS A 233 -4.60 6.20 31.92
CA HIS A 233 -5.47 7.21 32.53
C HIS A 233 -6.93 7.17 32.03
N ALA A 234 -7.31 6.19 31.19
CA ALA A 234 -8.64 6.16 30.56
C ALA A 234 -9.86 6.25 31.51
N ARG A 235 -9.71 5.87 32.79
CA ARG A 235 -10.78 5.98 33.81
C ARG A 235 -10.90 7.38 34.41
N GLU A 236 -9.84 8.17 34.32
CA GLU A 236 -9.75 9.55 34.83
C GLU A 236 -10.06 10.55 33.72
N ILE A 237 -10.03 10.13 32.45
CA ILE A 237 -10.33 10.99 31.30
C ILE A 237 -11.83 11.16 31.16
N GLU A 238 -12.25 12.41 31.04
CA GLU A 238 -13.59 12.81 30.62
C GLU A 238 -13.49 13.72 29.40
N ILE A 239 -14.36 13.48 28.42
CA ILE A 239 -14.52 14.33 27.24
C ILE A 239 -15.99 14.69 27.02
N SER A 240 -16.23 15.86 26.43
CA SER A 240 -17.52 16.27 25.87
C SER A 240 -17.37 16.58 24.38
N TYR A 241 -18.32 16.15 23.55
CA TYR A 241 -18.21 16.28 22.10
C TYR A 241 -19.58 16.31 21.39
N CYS A 242 -19.61 16.74 20.13
CA CYS A 242 -20.82 16.77 19.31
C CYS A 242 -21.03 15.45 18.53
N GLY A 243 -21.88 14.56 19.02
CA GLY A 243 -22.25 13.33 18.30
C GLY A 243 -22.78 12.23 19.22
N GLU A 244 -23.27 11.15 18.62
CA GLU A 244 -23.77 9.99 19.35
C GLU A 244 -22.87 8.77 19.10
N LEU A 245 -22.02 8.41 20.08
CA LEU A 245 -21.25 7.18 20.02
C LEU A 245 -22.14 5.97 20.33
N LYS A 246 -22.29 5.08 19.34
CA LYS A 246 -23.03 3.80 19.50
C LYS A 246 -22.32 2.78 20.42
N PHE A 247 -21.09 3.08 20.86
CA PHE A 247 -20.24 2.20 21.66
C PHE A 247 -19.33 3.01 22.59
N PRO A 248 -18.85 2.43 23.70
CA PRO A 248 -17.90 3.11 24.58
C PRO A 248 -16.59 3.43 23.83
N LEU A 249 -16.09 4.67 23.91
CA LEU A 249 -14.97 5.16 23.08
C LEU A 249 -13.64 4.52 23.49
N PRO A 250 -12.98 3.77 22.60
CA PRO A 250 -11.65 3.23 22.88
C PRO A 250 -10.61 4.35 23.01
N SER A 251 -9.74 4.29 24.01
CA SER A 251 -8.73 5.32 24.28
C SER A 251 -7.81 5.69 23.11
N TYR A 252 -7.52 4.76 22.20
CA TYR A 252 -6.68 5.05 21.02
C TYR A 252 -7.34 5.99 20.01
N HIS A 253 -8.65 6.23 20.11
CA HIS A 253 -9.31 7.19 19.24
C HIS A 253 -9.02 8.63 19.64
N ILE A 254 -8.72 8.92 20.91
CA ILE A 254 -8.56 10.29 21.43
C ILE A 254 -7.64 11.19 20.59
N PRO A 255 -6.44 10.76 20.15
CA PRO A 255 -5.60 11.61 19.32
C PRO A 255 -6.28 12.05 18.02
N TYR A 256 -7.11 11.20 17.40
CA TYR A 256 -7.85 11.56 16.19
C TYR A 256 -8.86 12.69 16.47
N TYR A 257 -9.62 12.59 17.56
CA TYR A 257 -10.62 13.58 17.93
C TYR A 257 -9.97 14.91 18.32
N TYR A 258 -8.87 14.84 19.08
CA TYR A 258 -8.09 16.01 19.49
C TYR A 258 -7.51 16.75 18.28
N ILE A 259 -6.85 16.02 17.36
CA ILE A 259 -6.28 16.59 16.14
C ILE A 259 -7.39 17.18 15.26
N GLY A 260 -8.49 16.44 15.10
CA GLY A 260 -9.67 16.91 14.38
C GLY A 260 -10.29 18.16 14.99
N SER A 261 -10.12 18.44 16.29
CA SER A 261 -10.70 19.64 16.93
C SER A 261 -10.09 20.96 16.46
N PHE A 262 -8.83 20.94 15.98
CA PHE A 262 -8.12 22.17 15.60
C PHE A 262 -8.76 22.86 14.39
N LYS A 263 -9.30 22.11 13.43
CA LYS A 263 -9.99 22.70 12.27
C LYS A 263 -11.20 23.53 12.69
N PHE A 264 -11.90 23.09 13.74
CA PHE A 264 -13.01 23.81 14.35
C PHE A 264 -12.54 25.04 15.13
N LYS A 265 -11.49 24.90 15.95
CA LYS A 265 -10.86 26.02 16.69
C LYS A 265 -10.38 27.15 15.77
N TRP A 266 -9.87 26.82 14.59
CA TRP A 266 -9.45 27.81 13.60
C TRP A 266 -10.60 28.35 12.75
N GLY A 267 -11.84 27.88 12.95
CA GLY A 267 -13.00 28.30 12.17
C GLY A 267 -12.94 27.90 10.69
N LEU A 268 -12.20 26.84 10.34
CA LEU A 268 -12.11 26.37 8.95
C LEU A 268 -13.46 25.84 8.47
N LYS A 269 -13.96 26.32 7.33
CA LYS A 269 -15.17 25.77 6.71
C LYS A 269 -14.79 24.82 5.56
N PRO A 270 -15.52 23.72 5.35
CA PRO A 270 -15.29 22.85 4.20
C PRO A 270 -15.70 23.56 2.90
N GLU A 271 -14.85 23.52 1.89
CA GLU A 271 -15.21 23.91 0.53
C GLU A 271 -15.82 22.70 -0.20
N ILE A 272 -17.14 22.53 -0.05
CA ILE A 272 -17.88 21.42 -0.65
C ILE A 272 -18.07 21.69 -2.15
N VAL A 273 -17.44 20.85 -2.98
CA VAL A 273 -17.61 20.86 -4.43
C VAL A 273 -18.17 19.52 -4.86
N GLU A 274 -19.40 19.49 -5.34
CA GLU A 274 -19.99 18.30 -5.96
C GLU A 274 -19.49 18.15 -7.40
N LYS A 275 -19.03 16.94 -7.76
CA LYS A 275 -18.53 16.62 -9.10
C LYS A 275 -19.16 15.33 -9.60
N LYS A 276 -19.22 15.18 -10.92
CA LYS A 276 -19.51 13.89 -11.57
C LYS A 276 -18.22 13.18 -11.91
N CYS A 277 -18.12 11.91 -11.51
CA CYS A 277 -16.97 11.08 -11.87
C CYS A 277 -16.91 10.89 -13.39
N LYS A 278 -15.76 11.23 -14.00
CA LYS A 278 -15.55 11.08 -15.46
C LYS A 278 -15.65 9.65 -15.98
N TYR A 279 -15.61 8.64 -15.10
CA TYR A 279 -15.75 7.23 -15.47
C TYR A 279 -17.16 6.69 -15.26
N CYS A 280 -17.69 6.74 -14.02
CA CYS A 280 -19.00 6.13 -13.71
C CYS A 280 -20.17 7.10 -13.68
N ASN A 281 -19.93 8.40 -13.92
CA ASN A 281 -20.92 9.48 -13.92
C ASN A 281 -21.72 9.68 -12.61
N LYS A 282 -21.34 8.99 -11.53
CA LYS A 282 -21.92 9.21 -10.19
C LYS A 282 -21.42 10.52 -9.60
N ASN A 283 -22.30 11.19 -8.86
CA ASN A 283 -21.92 12.33 -8.04
C ASN A 283 -20.99 11.88 -6.91
N PHE A 284 -20.06 12.75 -6.56
CA PHE A 284 -19.11 12.55 -5.46
C PHE A 284 -18.58 13.91 -5.01
N ILE A 285 -18.13 14.01 -3.77
CA ILE A 285 -17.54 15.22 -3.18
C ILE A 285 -16.06 14.91 -2.91
N PRO A 286 -15.10 15.46 -3.68
CA PRO A 286 -13.70 15.03 -3.63
C PRO A 286 -13.06 15.12 -2.24
N ILE A 287 -13.25 16.23 -1.53
CA ILE A 287 -12.67 16.42 -0.19
C ILE A 287 -13.26 15.48 0.86
N TRP A 288 -14.43 14.88 0.58
CA TRP A 288 -15.07 13.87 1.42
C TRP A 288 -14.63 12.47 0.99
N ASP A 289 -14.91 12.08 -0.25
CA ASP A 289 -14.69 10.71 -0.75
C ASP A 289 -13.22 10.31 -0.85
N LEU A 290 -12.32 11.27 -1.09
CA LEU A 290 -10.89 11.03 -1.28
C LEU A 290 -10.05 11.39 -0.05
N SER A 291 -10.67 11.84 1.04
CA SER A 291 -10.01 12.25 2.29
C SER A 291 -9.10 11.17 2.87
N SER A 292 -9.48 9.90 2.74
CA SER A 292 -8.73 8.74 3.22
C SER A 292 -7.57 8.33 2.29
N MET A 293 -7.50 8.92 1.09
CA MET A 293 -6.62 8.55 -0.02
C MET A 293 -5.59 9.61 -0.38
N THR A 294 -5.49 10.70 0.39
CA THR A 294 -4.60 11.85 0.12
C THR A 294 -3.16 11.45 -0.16
N ASP A 295 -2.57 10.51 0.58
CA ASP A 295 -1.20 10.05 0.33
C ASP A 295 -1.06 9.29 -1.01
N SER A 296 -2.08 8.51 -1.40
CA SER A 296 -2.09 7.84 -2.70
C SER A 296 -2.32 8.81 -3.85
N ILE A 297 -3.18 9.81 -3.65
CA ILE A 297 -3.40 10.89 -4.62
C ILE A 297 -2.12 11.73 -4.77
N GLU A 298 -1.48 12.14 -3.66
CA GLU A 298 -0.21 12.87 -3.65
C GLU A 298 0.90 12.15 -4.42
N LYS A 299 0.98 10.82 -4.29
CA LYS A 299 1.97 10.01 -5.00
C LYS A 299 1.71 9.94 -6.51
N ASN A 300 0.45 9.76 -6.91
CA ASN A 300 0.09 9.28 -8.24
C ASN A 300 -0.53 10.33 -9.17
N TYR A 301 -0.98 11.47 -8.65
CA TYR A 301 -1.57 12.54 -9.47
C TYR A 301 -0.53 13.60 -9.82
N PRO A 302 -0.42 13.99 -11.11
CA PRO A 302 0.54 15.00 -11.54
C PRO A 302 0.18 16.39 -10.99
N GLN A 303 1.08 16.98 -10.20
CA GLN A 303 1.03 18.38 -9.75
C GLN A 303 -0.27 18.81 -9.04
N ILE A 304 -0.95 17.86 -8.37
CA ILE A 304 -2.22 18.14 -7.70
C ILE A 304 -2.04 19.08 -6.50
N LYS A 305 -2.89 20.11 -6.42
CA LYS A 305 -2.89 21.10 -5.33
C LYS A 305 -3.99 20.86 -4.30
N SER A 306 -5.07 20.20 -4.69
CA SER A 306 -6.21 19.90 -3.82
C SER A 306 -6.98 18.67 -4.31
N LEU A 307 -7.70 18.00 -3.40
CA LEU A 307 -8.63 16.92 -3.78
C LEU A 307 -9.70 17.41 -4.76
N ASN A 308 -10.11 18.68 -4.69
CA ASN A 308 -11.11 19.25 -5.61
C ASN A 308 -10.66 19.24 -7.09
N GLU A 309 -9.35 19.10 -7.36
CA GLU A 309 -8.84 18.97 -8.73
C GLU A 309 -9.06 17.56 -9.32
N VAL A 310 -9.33 16.54 -8.49
CA VAL A 310 -9.55 15.15 -8.91
C VAL A 310 -10.92 15.01 -9.59
N ASP A 311 -10.96 14.40 -10.77
CA ASP A 311 -12.18 14.26 -11.60
C ASP A 311 -12.85 12.88 -11.48
N PHE A 312 -12.42 12.07 -10.53
CA PHE A 312 -12.87 10.69 -10.33
C PHE A 312 -13.24 10.44 -8.86
N CYS A 313 -14.30 9.65 -8.64
CA CYS A 313 -14.64 9.20 -7.29
C CYS A 313 -13.59 8.23 -6.74
N SER A 314 -13.65 7.95 -5.44
CA SER A 314 -12.69 7.09 -4.71
C SER A 314 -12.47 5.71 -5.31
N GLN A 315 -13.47 5.16 -6.01
CA GLN A 315 -13.37 3.86 -6.68
C GLN A 315 -12.57 3.90 -7.99
N HIS A 316 -12.57 5.04 -8.70
CA HIS A 316 -11.99 5.13 -10.04
C HIS A 316 -10.73 6.01 -10.08
N ALA A 317 -10.45 6.78 -9.02
CA ALA A 317 -9.36 7.75 -8.99
C ALA A 317 -7.96 7.15 -9.20
N LEU A 318 -7.74 5.88 -8.86
CA LEU A 318 -6.44 5.23 -9.03
C LEU A 318 -6.42 4.17 -10.14
N GLY A 319 -7.44 4.10 -11.00
CA GLY A 319 -7.48 3.10 -12.08
C GLY A 319 -7.42 1.64 -11.63
N ASN A 320 -7.60 1.39 -10.33
CA ASN A 320 -7.38 0.11 -9.67
C ASN A 320 -8.69 -0.48 -9.18
N ASP A 321 -8.71 -1.80 -9.03
CA ASP A 321 -9.82 -2.54 -8.42
C ASP A 321 -9.91 -2.31 -6.89
N LEU A 322 -9.53 -1.11 -6.40
CA LEU A 322 -9.44 -0.86 -4.97
C LEU A 322 -10.84 -0.77 -4.32
N PRO A 323 -10.98 -1.32 -3.11
CA PRO A 323 -12.28 -1.63 -2.51
C PRO A 323 -12.72 -0.50 -1.57
N TRP A 324 -13.60 0.37 -2.02
CA TRP A 324 -14.33 1.27 -1.11
C TRP A 324 -15.85 1.19 -1.28
N SER A 325 -16.36 0.13 -1.93
CA SER A 325 -17.75 -0.28 -1.70
C SER A 325 -17.83 -1.73 -1.28
N HIS A 326 -18.37 -1.93 -0.08
CA HIS A 326 -18.70 -3.23 0.50
C HIS A 326 -19.74 -4.04 -0.30
N ASN A 327 -20.16 -3.57 -1.48
CA ASN A 327 -21.31 -4.10 -2.21
C ASN A 327 -20.98 -4.78 -3.55
N HIS A 328 -19.73 -4.84 -4.01
CA HIS A 328 -19.37 -5.66 -5.17
C HIS A 328 -18.92 -7.08 -4.76
N ARG A 329 -19.82 -7.81 -4.07
CA ARG A 329 -19.73 -9.29 -3.97
C ARG A 329 -20.17 -10.00 -5.25
N SER A 330 -20.54 -9.25 -6.28
CA SER A 330 -20.64 -9.78 -7.63
C SER A 330 -19.22 -10.05 -8.13
N GLN A 331 -18.77 -11.31 -8.07
CA GLN A 331 -17.65 -11.79 -8.89
C GLN A 331 -17.81 -11.15 -10.28
N CYS A 332 -16.83 -10.40 -10.75
CA CYS A 332 -16.85 -9.85 -12.11
C CYS A 332 -16.93 -11.04 -13.08
N LYS A 333 -18.16 -11.39 -13.49
CA LYS A 333 -18.46 -12.46 -14.46
C LYS A 333 -18.09 -12.05 -15.88
N ILE A 334 -17.78 -10.77 -16.11
CA ILE A 334 -17.46 -10.25 -17.43
C ILE A 334 -16.00 -10.61 -17.72
N THR A 335 -15.82 -11.53 -18.66
CA THR A 335 -14.51 -11.82 -19.27
C THR A 335 -14.29 -10.85 -20.43
N ILE A 336 -13.31 -9.97 -20.32
CA ILE A 336 -12.92 -9.04 -21.37
C ILE A 336 -12.26 -9.86 -22.48
N PRO A 337 -12.73 -9.77 -23.74
CA PRO A 337 -12.13 -10.50 -24.86
C PRO A 337 -10.65 -10.18 -25.03
N LYS A 338 -9.88 -11.17 -25.47
CA LYS A 338 -8.43 -11.07 -25.68
C LYS A 338 -8.05 -9.92 -26.62
N GLU A 339 -8.85 -9.70 -27.66
CA GLU A 339 -8.69 -8.66 -28.67
C GLU A 339 -8.83 -7.26 -28.04
N LYS A 340 -9.78 -7.11 -27.12
CA LYS A 340 -10.00 -5.86 -26.38
C LYS A 340 -8.86 -5.59 -25.39
N MET A 341 -8.34 -6.63 -24.74
CA MET A 341 -7.14 -6.51 -23.90
C MET A 341 -5.92 -6.02 -24.69
N ILE A 342 -5.74 -6.54 -25.91
CA ILE A 342 -4.69 -6.08 -26.85
C ILE A 342 -4.89 -4.61 -27.20
N GLN A 343 -6.11 -4.22 -27.56
CA GLN A 343 -6.45 -2.84 -27.89
C GLN A 343 -6.10 -1.88 -26.76
N PHE A 344 -6.42 -2.22 -25.50
CA PHE A 344 -6.10 -1.36 -24.37
C PHE A 344 -4.59 -1.17 -24.16
N ILE A 345 -3.76 -2.19 -24.40
CA ILE A 345 -2.31 -2.02 -24.30
C ILE A 345 -1.83 -1.04 -25.37
N ARG A 346 -2.32 -1.15 -26.61
CA ARG A 346 -1.99 -0.20 -27.69
C ARG A 346 -2.39 1.22 -27.33
N GLU A 347 -3.64 1.43 -26.95
CA GLU A 347 -4.15 2.75 -26.56
C GLU A 347 -3.36 3.35 -25.40
N LEU A 348 -2.95 2.52 -24.42
CA LEU A 348 -2.13 2.99 -23.30
C LEU A 348 -0.73 3.38 -23.77
N THR A 349 -0.13 2.57 -24.64
CA THR A 349 1.23 2.78 -25.19
C THR A 349 1.27 4.04 -26.06
N ASP A 350 0.26 4.24 -26.91
CA ASP A 350 0.11 5.43 -27.75
C ASP A 350 -0.11 6.69 -26.91
N LEU A 351 -0.93 6.59 -25.86
CA LEU A 351 -1.22 7.71 -24.96
C LEU A 351 0.02 8.13 -24.16
N ILE A 352 0.82 7.16 -23.69
CA ILE A 352 2.00 7.46 -22.87
C ILE A 352 3.28 7.66 -23.69
N GLY A 353 3.33 7.17 -24.93
CA GLY A 353 4.49 7.28 -25.81
C GLY A 353 5.66 6.35 -25.47
N PHE A 354 5.45 5.36 -24.59
CA PHE A 354 6.42 4.32 -24.27
C PHE A 354 5.73 3.03 -23.81
N ILE A 355 6.50 1.95 -23.65
CA ILE A 355 5.95 0.65 -23.28
C ILE A 355 5.52 0.65 -21.80
N PRO A 356 4.23 0.43 -21.48
CA PRO A 356 3.76 0.44 -20.10
C PRO A 356 4.40 -0.69 -19.26
N PRO A 357 4.73 -0.43 -17.99
CA PRO A 357 5.30 -1.45 -17.11
C PRO A 357 4.25 -2.51 -16.76
N SER A 358 4.67 -3.73 -16.40
CA SER A 358 3.72 -4.77 -15.96
C SER A 358 2.96 -4.39 -14.67
N SER A 359 3.46 -3.41 -13.92
CA SER A 359 2.85 -2.84 -12.71
C SER A 359 1.95 -1.64 -13.01
N PHE A 360 1.49 -1.46 -14.25
CA PHE A 360 0.74 -0.29 -14.76
C PHE A 360 -0.49 0.14 -13.93
N LYS A 361 -1.03 -0.75 -13.08
CA LYS A 361 -2.07 -0.46 -12.09
C LYS A 361 -1.52 -0.27 -10.67
N GLU A 362 -0.45 -0.95 -10.30
CA GLU A 362 0.07 -0.92 -8.92
C GLU A 362 0.77 0.41 -8.58
N ASP A 363 1.41 1.03 -9.57
CA ASP A 363 2.10 2.31 -9.42
C ASP A 363 1.82 3.18 -10.66
N LEU A 364 1.17 4.33 -10.47
CA LEU A 364 0.80 5.24 -11.56
C LEU A 364 1.82 6.37 -11.75
N THR A 365 2.93 6.37 -11.01
CA THR A 365 3.93 7.43 -11.11
C THR A 365 4.53 7.57 -12.51
N TYR A 366 4.47 6.52 -13.33
CA TYR A 366 4.85 6.58 -14.74
C TYR A 366 3.96 7.52 -15.55
N LEU A 367 2.80 7.96 -15.04
CA LEU A 367 1.88 8.92 -15.67
C LEU A 367 2.09 10.38 -15.20
N ASN A 368 3.00 10.64 -14.24
CA ASN A 368 3.11 11.94 -13.57
C ASN A 368 3.59 13.11 -14.47
N TYR A 369 3.99 12.81 -15.71
CA TYR A 369 4.40 13.79 -16.71
C TYR A 369 3.24 14.23 -17.61
N LEU A 370 2.14 13.48 -17.63
CA LEU A 370 0.97 13.78 -18.45
C LEU A 370 0.29 15.04 -17.95
N ASN A 371 -0.26 15.82 -18.89
CA ASN A 371 -1.15 16.91 -18.50
C ASN A 371 -2.48 16.36 -17.96
N LYS A 372 -3.29 17.20 -17.30
CA LYS A 372 -4.55 16.78 -16.67
C LYS A 372 -5.50 16.03 -17.61
N ASN A 373 -5.57 16.42 -18.89
CA ASN A 373 -6.49 15.79 -19.84
C ASN A 373 -6.00 14.41 -20.26
N GLU A 374 -4.71 14.26 -20.55
CA GLU A 374 -4.08 12.97 -20.85
C GLU A 374 -4.13 12.03 -19.65
N PHE A 375 -3.82 12.52 -18.46
CA PHE A 375 -3.91 11.76 -17.22
C PHE A 375 -5.34 11.24 -16.99
N ASN A 376 -6.35 12.08 -17.19
CA ASN A 376 -7.74 11.65 -17.11
C ASN A 376 -8.08 10.55 -18.14
N LYS A 377 -7.60 10.65 -19.37
CA LYS A 377 -7.76 9.58 -20.37
C LYS A 377 -7.08 8.28 -19.92
N ALA A 378 -5.88 8.38 -19.35
CA ALA A 378 -5.15 7.24 -18.83
C ALA A 378 -5.90 6.56 -17.68
N ILE A 379 -6.44 7.33 -16.72
CA ILE A 379 -7.26 6.78 -15.62
C ILE A 379 -8.52 6.08 -16.16
N ILE A 380 -9.22 6.65 -17.13
CA ILE A 380 -10.37 6.00 -17.77
C ILE A 380 -9.97 4.66 -18.41
N LEU A 381 -8.88 4.66 -19.17
CA LEU A 381 -8.36 3.45 -19.82
C LEU A 381 -7.98 2.38 -18.78
N LEU A 382 -7.26 2.77 -17.72
CA LEU A 382 -6.87 1.87 -16.64
C LEU A 382 -8.07 1.25 -15.94
N ASN A 383 -9.14 2.01 -15.67
CA ASN A 383 -10.36 1.45 -15.09
C ASN A 383 -11.04 0.39 -16.00
N ASN A 384 -10.84 0.47 -17.32
CA ASN A 384 -11.34 -0.54 -18.27
C ASN A 384 -10.41 -1.75 -18.42
N MET A 385 -9.12 -1.60 -18.10
CA MET A 385 -8.12 -2.67 -18.24
C MET A 385 -8.23 -3.70 -17.10
N PRO A 386 -8.07 -5.01 -17.39
CA PRO A 386 -7.78 -6.00 -16.36
C PRO A 386 -6.42 -5.74 -15.68
N PRO A 387 -6.20 -6.22 -14.45
CA PRO A 387 -4.87 -6.22 -13.84
C PRO A 387 -3.88 -7.15 -14.56
N TYR A 388 -2.59 -7.01 -14.27
CA TYR A 388 -1.58 -7.92 -14.81
C TYR A 388 -1.80 -9.37 -14.32
N LYS A 389 -2.02 -9.57 -13.02
CA LYS A 389 -2.35 -10.87 -12.42
C LYS A 389 -3.77 -10.82 -11.90
N LYS A 390 -4.44 -11.98 -11.87
CA LYS A 390 -5.73 -12.11 -11.20
C LYS A 390 -5.68 -11.56 -9.76
N SER A 391 -6.75 -10.91 -9.35
CA SER A 391 -6.97 -10.38 -8.01
C SER A 391 -8.23 -11.01 -7.42
N TYR A 392 -8.57 -10.68 -6.17
CA TYR A 392 -9.84 -11.08 -5.59
C TYR A 392 -11.04 -10.55 -6.41
N TYR A 393 -10.88 -9.37 -7.02
CA TYR A 393 -11.92 -8.67 -7.77
C TYR A 393 -11.92 -8.99 -9.27
N SER A 394 -10.77 -9.35 -9.82
CA SER A 394 -10.62 -9.77 -11.22
C SER A 394 -10.11 -11.21 -11.29
N PRO A 395 -10.97 -12.19 -11.63
CA PRO A 395 -10.58 -13.61 -11.63
C PRO A 395 -9.58 -13.99 -12.74
N TYR A 396 -9.25 -13.07 -13.64
CA TYR A 396 -8.26 -13.21 -14.70
C TYR A 396 -7.51 -11.88 -14.93
N GLY A 397 -6.37 -11.95 -15.59
CA GLY A 397 -5.52 -10.80 -15.93
C GLY A 397 -4.67 -11.10 -17.16
N TYR A 398 -3.80 -10.16 -17.54
CA TYR A 398 -2.93 -10.34 -18.71
C TYR A 398 -2.01 -11.56 -18.59
N LYS A 399 -1.55 -11.90 -17.38
CA LYS A 399 -0.73 -13.09 -17.14
C LYS A 399 -1.52 -14.37 -17.41
N GLU A 400 -2.77 -14.45 -16.98
CA GLU A 400 -3.61 -15.64 -17.18
C GLU A 400 -4.01 -15.83 -18.65
N VAL A 401 -4.21 -14.75 -19.40
CA VAL A 401 -4.66 -14.80 -20.80
C VAL A 401 -3.49 -14.98 -21.78
N PHE A 402 -2.36 -14.31 -21.54
CA PHE A 402 -1.21 -14.30 -22.47
C PHE A 402 0.00 -15.08 -21.95
N GLY A 403 0.01 -15.49 -20.68
CA GLY A 403 1.11 -16.19 -20.01
C GLY A 403 2.14 -15.25 -19.37
N SER A 404 2.44 -14.12 -20.02
CA SER A 404 3.33 -13.08 -19.49
C SER A 404 3.02 -11.71 -20.08
N TRP A 405 3.55 -10.64 -19.46
CA TRP A 405 3.42 -9.28 -19.99
C TRP A 405 4.09 -9.14 -21.36
N LEU A 406 5.27 -9.74 -21.54
CA LEU A 406 5.96 -9.79 -22.82
C LEU A 406 5.07 -10.37 -23.93
N LYS A 407 4.44 -11.52 -23.68
CA LYS A 407 3.55 -12.16 -24.66
C LYS A 407 2.32 -11.31 -24.97
N ALA A 408 1.83 -10.53 -24.00
CA ALA A 408 0.75 -9.58 -24.22
C ALA A 408 1.19 -8.42 -25.14
N LEU A 409 2.41 -7.89 -24.94
CA LEU A 409 2.99 -6.84 -25.78
C LEU A 409 3.26 -7.33 -27.22
N ILE A 410 3.77 -8.56 -27.38
CA ILE A 410 3.95 -9.19 -28.71
C ILE A 410 2.59 -9.39 -29.39
N ALA A 411 1.58 -9.88 -28.66
CA ALA A 411 0.23 -10.04 -29.19
C ALA A 411 -0.40 -8.69 -29.58
N ALA A 412 -0.02 -7.62 -28.89
CA ALA A 412 -0.39 -6.26 -29.24
C ALA A 412 0.42 -5.68 -30.40
N GLY A 413 1.45 -6.37 -30.91
CA GLY A 413 2.31 -5.84 -31.98
C GLY A 413 3.18 -4.66 -31.55
N ILE A 414 3.37 -4.47 -30.24
CA ILE A 414 4.28 -3.46 -29.68
C ILE A 414 5.72 -3.97 -29.70
N LEU A 415 5.89 -5.29 -29.59
CA LEU A 415 7.19 -5.96 -29.63
C LEU A 415 7.21 -7.03 -30.73
N GLU A 416 8.40 -7.26 -31.29
CA GLU A 416 8.64 -8.29 -32.30
C GLU A 416 8.52 -9.71 -31.71
N LYS A 417 8.19 -10.68 -32.56
CA LYS A 417 7.98 -12.08 -32.15
C LYS A 417 9.22 -12.74 -31.54
N ASP A 418 10.41 -12.27 -31.89
CA ASP A 418 11.69 -12.83 -31.44
C ASP A 418 12.14 -12.29 -30.08
N SER A 419 11.32 -11.46 -29.43
CA SER A 419 11.57 -10.94 -28.08
C SER A 419 11.58 -12.06 -27.02
N GLN A 420 12.59 -12.09 -26.16
CA GLN A 420 12.80 -13.14 -25.15
C GLN A 420 12.78 -12.60 -23.72
N GLN A 421 12.03 -13.24 -22.82
CA GLN A 421 12.02 -12.88 -21.40
C GLN A 421 13.21 -13.52 -20.68
N MET A 422 14.04 -12.71 -20.02
CA MET A 422 15.23 -13.16 -19.28
C MET A 422 14.96 -13.18 -17.77
N ILE A 423 15.85 -13.81 -16.98
CA ILE A 423 15.77 -13.80 -15.50
C ILE A 423 15.78 -12.36 -14.96
N PHE A 424 16.54 -11.49 -15.61
CA PHE A 424 16.53 -10.05 -15.40
C PHE A 424 16.22 -9.38 -16.75
N GLY A 425 15.08 -8.69 -16.84
CA GLY A 425 14.71 -7.91 -18.02
C GLY A 425 14.10 -8.73 -19.17
N THR A 426 14.19 -8.17 -20.38
CA THR A 426 13.63 -8.71 -21.62
C THR A 426 14.57 -8.37 -22.75
N LYS A 427 15.10 -9.41 -23.41
CA LYS A 427 15.90 -9.29 -24.61
C LYS A 427 14.99 -8.95 -25.79
N VAL A 428 15.13 -7.74 -26.34
CA VAL A 428 14.32 -7.19 -27.44
C VAL A 428 15.22 -6.44 -28.41
N LEU A 429 14.79 -6.29 -29.67
CA LEU A 429 15.49 -5.45 -30.65
C LEU A 429 14.91 -4.03 -30.67
N ALA A 430 15.78 -3.03 -30.69
CA ALA A 430 15.43 -1.65 -30.99
C ALA A 430 15.21 -1.46 -32.50
N ASN A 431 14.62 -0.33 -32.89
CA ASN A 431 14.22 -0.04 -34.27
C ASN A 431 15.41 0.03 -35.25
N ASP A 432 16.62 0.26 -34.76
CA ASP A 432 17.86 0.26 -35.54
C ASP A 432 18.60 -1.09 -35.53
N GLY A 433 18.03 -2.10 -34.86
CA GLY A 433 18.59 -3.44 -34.74
C GLY A 433 19.48 -3.65 -33.51
N HIS A 434 19.63 -2.66 -32.62
CA HIS A 434 20.35 -2.86 -31.37
C HIS A 434 19.64 -3.84 -30.43
N GLU A 435 20.40 -4.76 -29.82
CA GLU A 435 19.88 -5.68 -28.81
C GLU A 435 19.76 -4.96 -27.45
N CYS A 436 18.56 -4.87 -26.89
CA CYS A 436 18.28 -4.33 -25.56
C CYS A 436 17.94 -5.45 -24.57
N LEU A 437 18.37 -5.32 -23.32
CA LEU A 437 18.08 -6.27 -22.24
C LEU A 437 16.91 -5.83 -21.35
N SER A 438 16.31 -4.68 -21.63
CA SER A 438 15.07 -4.23 -20.98
C SER A 438 14.16 -3.41 -21.90
N LEU A 439 12.87 -3.31 -21.54
CA LEU A 439 11.91 -2.45 -22.25
C LEU A 439 12.25 -0.96 -22.10
N GLY A 440 12.84 -0.57 -20.97
CA GLY A 440 13.33 0.79 -20.75
C GLY A 440 14.50 1.11 -21.68
N GLU A 441 15.44 0.17 -21.84
CA GLU A 441 16.51 0.31 -22.84
C GLU A 441 15.97 0.43 -24.25
N LYS A 442 15.05 -0.45 -24.68
CA LYS A 442 14.41 -0.30 -26.00
C LYS A 442 13.74 1.07 -26.18
N THR A 443 13.05 1.57 -25.16
CA THR A 443 12.40 2.88 -25.23
C THR A 443 13.43 4.00 -25.47
N ILE A 444 14.58 3.97 -24.80
CA ILE A 444 15.63 4.98 -24.95
C ILE A 444 16.32 4.86 -26.31
N ASP A 445 16.63 3.63 -26.73
CA ASP A 445 17.29 3.31 -27.98
C ASP A 445 16.42 3.71 -29.20
N ASP A 446 15.14 3.30 -29.19
CA ASP A 446 14.15 3.70 -30.19
C ASP A 446 13.98 5.23 -30.24
N TRP A 447 14.06 5.93 -29.11
CA TRP A 447 13.99 7.39 -29.06
C TRP A 447 15.22 8.03 -29.72
N LEU A 448 16.43 7.54 -29.43
CA LEU A 448 17.68 8.02 -30.04
C LEU A 448 17.63 7.82 -31.57
N TYR A 449 17.21 6.63 -32.01
CA TYR A 449 17.05 6.33 -33.44
C TYR A 449 16.00 7.21 -34.12
N SER A 450 14.81 7.34 -33.53
CA SER A 450 13.71 8.14 -34.11
C SER A 450 14.05 9.63 -34.20
N ASN A 451 14.96 10.12 -33.36
CA ASN A 451 15.48 11.50 -33.43
C ASN A 451 16.73 11.63 -34.31
N MET A 452 17.11 10.57 -35.04
CA MET A 452 18.30 10.53 -35.91
C MET A 452 19.60 10.87 -35.17
N ILE A 453 19.72 10.47 -33.89
CA ILE A 453 20.93 10.66 -33.07
C ILE A 453 21.79 9.40 -33.18
N PRO A 454 22.96 9.46 -33.85
CA PRO A 454 23.88 8.33 -33.92
C PRO A 454 24.39 7.98 -32.53
N HIS A 455 24.30 6.71 -32.16
CA HIS A 455 24.68 6.24 -30.83
C HIS A 455 25.38 4.88 -30.90
N GLU A 456 26.36 4.69 -30.03
CA GLU A 456 27.09 3.43 -29.84
C GLU A 456 26.51 2.72 -28.62
N LYS A 457 26.20 1.42 -28.75
CA LYS A 457 25.71 0.61 -27.64
C LYS A 457 26.84 -0.07 -26.88
N GLU A 458 26.68 -0.18 -25.56
CA GLU A 458 27.62 -0.87 -24.68
C GLU A 458 29.09 -0.41 -24.76
N PRO A 459 29.39 0.89 -24.88
CA PRO A 459 30.76 1.39 -24.92
C PRO A 459 31.49 1.09 -23.60
N ILE A 460 32.78 0.77 -23.71
CA ILE A 460 33.61 0.41 -22.56
C ILE A 460 34.01 1.69 -21.80
N TYR A 461 33.83 1.69 -20.48
CA TYR A 461 34.39 2.72 -19.59
C TYR A 461 35.93 2.64 -19.59
N PRO A 462 36.63 3.79 -19.46
CA PRO A 462 38.06 3.78 -19.17
C PRO A 462 38.36 2.89 -17.96
N GLY A 463 39.37 2.02 -18.08
CA GLY A 463 39.67 0.97 -17.11
C GLY A 463 39.11 -0.42 -17.47
N GLY A 464 38.21 -0.54 -18.45
CA GLY A 464 37.95 -1.80 -19.17
C GLY A 464 36.96 -2.80 -18.53
N TYR A 465 36.59 -2.64 -17.27
CA TYR A 465 35.76 -3.63 -16.55
C TYR A 465 34.25 -3.36 -16.59
N LEU A 466 33.84 -2.17 -17.03
CA LEU A 466 32.44 -1.73 -17.02
C LEU A 466 32.07 -1.17 -18.40
N ARG A 467 30.77 -1.24 -18.72
CA ARG A 467 30.20 -0.71 -19.95
C ARG A 467 29.08 0.27 -19.60
N ALA A 468 28.99 1.37 -20.34
CA ALA A 468 27.78 2.20 -20.32
C ALA A 468 26.71 1.61 -21.22
N ASP A 469 25.46 2.07 -21.10
CA ASP A 469 24.39 1.54 -21.94
C ASP A 469 24.49 2.13 -23.37
N TRP A 470 24.74 3.45 -23.47
CA TRP A 470 25.00 4.11 -24.75
C TRP A 470 26.10 5.18 -24.66
N LYS A 471 26.68 5.52 -25.81
CA LYS A 471 27.51 6.70 -26.01
C LYS A 471 27.03 7.50 -27.21
N VAL A 472 26.95 8.81 -27.01
CA VAL A 472 26.58 9.78 -28.05
C VAL A 472 27.61 10.91 -28.04
N GLY A 473 28.48 10.93 -29.05
CA GLY A 473 29.62 11.83 -29.09
C GLY A 473 30.52 11.67 -27.86
N LYS A 474 30.58 12.71 -27.01
CA LYS A 474 31.32 12.70 -25.74
C LYS A 474 30.51 12.18 -24.54
N PHE A 475 29.19 12.07 -24.67
CA PHE A 475 28.30 11.71 -23.56
C PHE A 475 28.20 10.21 -23.40
N PHE A 476 28.23 9.74 -22.15
CA PHE A 476 27.79 8.40 -21.80
C PHE A 476 26.39 8.48 -21.23
N ILE A 477 25.54 7.51 -21.53
CA ILE A 477 24.15 7.43 -21.09
C ILE A 477 23.95 6.12 -20.34
N GLU A 478 23.29 6.20 -19.19
CA GLU A 478 22.97 5.06 -18.33
C GLU A 478 21.48 5.05 -17.98
N TYR A 479 20.85 3.88 -18.10
CA TYR A 479 19.50 3.61 -17.65
C TYR A 479 19.49 2.78 -16.37
N TRP A 480 19.17 3.42 -15.25
CA TRP A 480 19.15 2.79 -13.93
C TRP A 480 17.83 2.09 -13.63
N GLY A 481 17.45 1.12 -14.45
CA GLY A 481 16.18 0.40 -14.38
C GLY A 481 15.97 -0.47 -13.13
N LEU A 482 17.05 -0.81 -12.40
CA LEU A 482 17.03 -1.73 -11.25
C LEU A 482 17.46 -1.08 -9.92
N LYS A 483 17.45 0.26 -9.82
CA LYS A 483 17.89 0.99 -8.62
C LYS A 483 17.18 0.53 -7.35
N GLY A 484 17.92 0.33 -6.26
CA GLY A 484 17.42 -0.11 -4.95
C GLY A 484 17.77 -1.56 -4.57
N GLN A 485 18.60 -2.24 -5.37
CA GLN A 485 19.28 -3.48 -4.97
C GLN A 485 20.72 -3.17 -4.57
N GLU A 486 21.16 -3.66 -3.41
CA GLU A 486 22.41 -3.26 -2.77
C GLU A 486 23.66 -3.46 -3.66
N ASP A 487 23.71 -4.54 -4.45
CA ASP A 487 24.82 -4.81 -5.36
C ASP A 487 24.75 -4.00 -6.67
N TYR A 488 23.55 -3.58 -7.08
CA TYR A 488 23.35 -2.71 -8.24
C TYR A 488 23.73 -1.27 -7.91
N ASP A 489 23.32 -0.78 -6.74
CA ASP A 489 23.62 0.58 -6.28
C ASP A 489 25.14 0.81 -6.12
N LYS A 490 25.91 -0.22 -5.71
CA LYS A 490 27.38 -0.17 -5.69
C LYS A 490 27.98 0.06 -7.08
N LYS A 491 27.44 -0.59 -8.12
CA LYS A 491 27.92 -0.43 -9.51
C LYS A 491 27.62 0.97 -10.06
N ILE A 492 26.47 1.56 -9.69
CA ILE A 492 26.13 2.94 -10.05
C ILE A 492 27.19 3.90 -9.51
N LEU A 493 27.60 3.74 -8.25
CA LEU A 493 28.61 4.58 -7.61
C LEU A 493 29.96 4.49 -8.34
N ILE A 494 30.42 3.27 -8.65
CA ILE A 494 31.69 3.06 -9.37
C ILE A 494 31.64 3.72 -10.76
N LYS A 495 30.56 3.53 -11.52
CA LYS A 495 30.41 4.14 -12.86
C LYS A 495 30.45 5.67 -12.82
N ARG A 496 29.84 6.28 -11.79
CA ARG A 496 29.90 7.74 -11.57
C ARG A 496 31.31 8.22 -11.24
N GLU A 497 32.03 7.48 -10.40
CA GLU A 497 33.42 7.80 -10.04
C GLU A 497 34.33 7.77 -11.26
N ILE A 498 34.27 6.70 -12.07
CA ILE A 498 35.04 6.60 -13.31
C ILE A 498 34.66 7.73 -14.28
N ALA A 499 33.36 7.99 -14.47
CA ALA A 499 32.93 9.08 -15.34
C ALA A 499 33.52 10.44 -14.89
N LYS A 500 33.54 10.69 -13.58
CA LYS A 500 34.10 11.91 -13.01
C LYS A 500 35.62 11.99 -13.16
N GLU A 501 36.33 10.91 -12.88
CA GLU A 501 37.79 10.82 -12.98
C GLU A 501 38.28 11.10 -14.40
N TYR A 502 37.60 10.54 -15.40
CA TYR A 502 37.97 10.66 -16.80
C TYR A 502 37.26 11.82 -17.53
N GLY A 503 36.52 12.67 -16.80
CA GLY A 503 35.85 13.83 -17.37
C GLY A 503 34.74 13.50 -18.39
N ILE A 504 34.13 12.32 -18.28
CA ILE A 504 33.05 11.85 -19.16
C ILE A 504 31.72 12.48 -18.68
N PRO A 505 31.05 13.29 -19.50
CA PRO A 505 29.71 13.78 -19.18
C PRO A 505 28.70 12.61 -19.15
N LEU A 506 28.23 12.27 -17.95
CA LEU A 506 27.29 11.17 -17.72
C LEU A 506 25.85 11.67 -17.69
N ILE A 507 25.00 11.11 -18.55
CA ILE A 507 23.55 11.32 -18.55
C ILE A 507 22.90 10.12 -17.88
N GLU A 508 22.23 10.37 -16.76
CA GLU A 508 21.55 9.33 -16.00
C GLU A 508 20.04 9.39 -16.21
N ILE A 509 19.47 8.27 -16.64
CA ILE A 509 18.04 8.08 -16.89
C ILE A 509 17.51 7.07 -15.86
N TYR A 510 16.43 7.43 -15.17
CA TYR A 510 15.70 6.53 -14.28
C TYR A 510 14.36 6.12 -14.90
N PRO A 511 13.67 5.07 -14.39
CA PRO A 511 12.34 4.70 -14.89
C PRO A 511 11.34 5.87 -14.96
N LYS A 512 11.40 6.79 -14.00
CA LYS A 512 10.59 8.01 -13.95
C LYS A 512 10.92 9.05 -15.04
N ASP A 513 12.07 8.93 -15.69
CA ASP A 513 12.56 9.85 -16.71
C ASP A 513 12.22 9.39 -18.13
N LEU A 514 11.88 8.10 -18.34
CA LEU A 514 11.43 7.56 -19.63
C LEU A 514 10.31 8.37 -20.30
N PRO A 515 9.35 8.94 -19.55
CA PRO A 515 8.33 9.76 -20.19
C PRO A 515 8.80 11.14 -20.66
N ASN A 516 9.97 11.60 -20.20
CA ASN A 516 10.51 12.94 -20.45
C ASN A 516 11.89 12.89 -21.13
N LEU A 517 12.11 11.87 -21.98
CA LEU A 517 13.39 11.69 -22.68
C LEU A 517 13.78 12.91 -23.50
N GLU A 518 12.83 13.59 -24.15
CA GLU A 518 13.09 14.84 -24.88
C GLU A 518 13.80 15.88 -24.02
N THR A 519 13.28 16.15 -22.81
CA THR A 519 13.88 17.11 -21.89
C THR A 519 15.23 16.64 -21.38
N LYS A 520 15.35 15.34 -21.06
CA LYS A 520 16.59 14.76 -20.52
C LYS A 520 17.72 14.66 -21.53
N LEU A 521 17.38 14.39 -22.77
CA LEU A 521 18.32 14.15 -23.86
C LEU A 521 18.45 15.34 -24.82
N LYS A 522 17.79 16.48 -24.52
CA LYS A 522 17.88 17.71 -25.31
C LYS A 522 19.31 18.15 -25.62
N ILE A 523 20.23 17.93 -24.67
CA ILE A 523 21.66 18.28 -24.81
C ILE A 523 22.37 17.50 -25.94
N LEU A 524 21.78 16.41 -26.42
CA LEU A 524 22.33 15.62 -27.53
C LEU A 524 21.94 16.19 -28.90
N LYS A 525 21.00 17.14 -28.96
CA LYS A 525 20.52 17.79 -30.20
C LYS A 525 21.26 19.10 -30.52
N THR A 526 22.14 19.55 -29.63
CA THR A 526 23.03 20.71 -29.78
C THR A 526 24.40 20.25 -30.22
#